data_AF-A0A4V3JKZ9-F1
#
_entry.id   AF-A0A4V3JKZ9-F1
#
_cell.length_a   1.000
_cell.length_b   1.000
_cell.length_c   1.000
_cell.angle_alpha   90.00
_cell.angle_beta   90.00
_cell.angle_gamma   90.00
#
_symmetry.space_group_name_H-M   'P 1'
#
loop_
_entity.id
_entity.type
_entity.pdbx_description
1 polymer ?
#
loop_
_entity_poly.entity_id
_entity_poly.type
_entity_poly.pdbx_seq_one_letter_code
_entity_poly.pdbx_strand_id
1 'polypeptide(L)'
;MEYMESLLDEYYDLSLKLVTLGGPTNHPELYEEILSIEEEICWESSLPASTKNRQLFQFVSPKEPKETYIKNALQSLERTRTKYFYKPEKPFVQYLETEEKVDLKHIRVPLINGTFYEFLYPV
;
A
#
# COMPACT_ATOMS: atom_id res chain seq x y z
N MET A 1 -12.35 11.55 -9.28
CA MET A 1 -11.85 10.31 -8.67
C MET A 1 -11.03 10.75 -7.47
N GLU A 2 -11.33 10.24 -6.29
CA GLU A 2 -10.46 10.49 -5.13
C GLU A 2 -9.10 9.84 -5.38
N TYR A 3 -8.01 10.41 -4.85
CA TYR A 3 -6.64 9.93 -5.11
C TYR A 3 -6.47 8.43 -4.81
N MET A 4 -7.06 7.97 -3.69
CA MET A 4 -7.05 6.56 -3.29
C MET A 4 -7.77 5.66 -4.30
N GLU A 5 -8.88 6.10 -4.88
CA GLU A 5 -9.59 5.33 -5.91
C GLU A 5 -8.73 5.18 -7.16
N SER A 6 -7.97 6.21 -7.53
CA SER A 6 -7.03 6.15 -8.67
C SER A 6 -5.91 5.14 -8.43
N LEU A 7 -5.31 5.12 -7.23
CA LEU A 7 -4.29 4.13 -6.88
C LEU A 7 -4.84 2.69 -6.91
N LEU A 8 -6.07 2.49 -6.42
CA LEU A 8 -6.72 1.18 -6.44
C LEU A 8 -7.12 0.73 -7.86
N ASP A 9 -7.48 1.68 -8.73
CA ASP A 9 -7.77 1.42 -10.14
C ASP A 9 -6.50 0.96 -10.88
N GLU A 10 -5.40 1.67 -10.70
CA GLU A 10 -4.09 1.33 -11.28
C GLU A 10 -3.57 -0.01 -10.77
N TYR A 11 -3.61 -0.22 -9.44
CA TYR A 11 -3.27 -1.51 -8.83
C TYR A 11 -4.06 -2.65 -9.45
N TYR A 12 -5.37 -2.46 -9.66
CA TYR A 12 -6.24 -3.49 -10.22
C TYR A 12 -5.81 -3.87 -11.64
N ASP A 13 -5.60 -2.87 -12.50
CA ASP A 13 -5.27 -3.08 -13.90
C ASP A 13 -3.89 -3.74 -14.06
N LEU A 14 -2.89 -3.32 -13.27
CA LEU A 14 -1.55 -3.93 -13.25
C LEU A 14 -1.57 -5.35 -12.67
N SER A 15 -2.33 -5.58 -11.60
CA SER A 15 -2.50 -6.92 -11.00
C SER A 15 -3.10 -7.90 -12.00
N LEU A 16 -4.15 -7.50 -12.71
CA LEU A 16 -4.77 -8.33 -13.74
C LEU A 16 -3.79 -8.62 -14.88
N LYS A 17 -3.04 -7.61 -15.32
CA LYS A 17 -1.98 -7.76 -16.34
C LYS A 17 -0.88 -8.72 -15.87
N LEU A 18 -0.47 -8.65 -14.62
CA LEU A 18 0.55 -9.56 -14.08
C LEU A 18 0.05 -11.01 -14.06
N VAL A 19 -1.22 -11.23 -13.68
CA VAL A 19 -1.85 -12.55 -13.71
C VAL A 19 -1.93 -13.10 -15.13
N THR A 20 -2.31 -12.30 -16.12
CA THR A 20 -2.40 -12.76 -17.53
C THR A 20 -1.02 -13.07 -18.13
N LEU A 21 0.02 -12.38 -17.67
CA LEU A 21 1.40 -12.58 -18.11
C LEU A 21 2.13 -13.74 -17.38
N GLY A 22 1.43 -14.48 -16.51
CA GLY A 22 1.99 -15.67 -15.85
C GLY A 22 2.67 -15.40 -14.51
N GLY A 23 2.42 -14.23 -13.91
CA GLY A 23 2.72 -13.94 -12.51
C GLY A 23 4.11 -13.33 -12.23
N PRO A 24 4.41 -13.08 -10.94
CA PRO A 24 5.59 -12.35 -10.49
C PRO A 24 6.92 -12.88 -11.00
N THR A 25 7.06 -14.21 -11.11
CA THR A 25 8.32 -14.86 -11.53
C THR A 25 8.68 -14.54 -12.98
N ASN A 26 7.67 -14.36 -13.84
CA ASN A 26 7.88 -14.10 -15.27
C ASN A 26 8.06 -12.60 -15.56
N HIS A 27 7.47 -11.74 -14.72
CA HIS A 27 7.47 -10.29 -14.89
C HIS A 27 7.81 -9.58 -13.58
N PRO A 28 9.06 -9.67 -13.11
CA PRO A 28 9.49 -9.10 -11.83
C PRO A 28 9.38 -7.58 -11.79
N GLU A 29 9.67 -6.88 -12.90
CA GLU A 29 9.56 -5.42 -12.97
C GLU A 29 8.13 -4.92 -12.73
N LEU A 30 7.14 -5.61 -13.33
CA LEU A 30 5.72 -5.31 -13.13
C LEU A 30 5.28 -5.64 -11.69
N TYR A 31 5.89 -6.67 -11.09
CA TYR A 31 5.63 -7.01 -9.70
C TYR A 31 6.17 -5.94 -8.74
N GLU A 32 7.38 -5.43 -8.97
CA GLU A 32 7.95 -4.31 -8.18
C GLU A 32 7.10 -3.03 -8.30
N GLU A 33 6.56 -2.74 -9.48
CA GLU A 33 5.63 -1.62 -9.69
C GLU A 33 4.37 -1.79 -8.84
N ILE A 34 3.77 -2.99 -8.84
CA ILE A 34 2.60 -3.31 -7.99
C ILE A 34 2.94 -3.15 -6.51
N LEU A 35 4.10 -3.63 -6.06
CA LEU A 35 4.55 -3.48 -4.67
C LEU A 35 4.72 -2.01 -4.26
N SER A 36 5.18 -1.16 -5.17
CA SER A 36 5.28 0.29 -4.95
C SER A 36 3.90 0.93 -4.76
N ILE A 37 2.89 0.49 -5.52
CA ILE A 37 1.52 0.99 -5.38
C ILE A 37 0.90 0.51 -4.06
N GLU A 38 1.12 -0.75 -3.67
CA GLU A 38 0.67 -1.28 -2.37
C GLU A 38 1.23 -0.46 -1.19
N GLU A 39 2.50 -0.08 -1.28
CA GLU A 39 3.17 0.77 -0.30
C GLU A 39 2.52 2.15 -0.23
N GLU A 40 2.28 2.77 -1.38
CA GLU A 40 1.64 4.08 -1.46
C GLU A 40 0.22 4.07 -0.88
N ILE A 41 -0.59 3.07 -1.25
CA ILE A 41 -1.95 2.87 -0.70
C ILE A 41 -1.90 2.73 0.83
N CYS A 42 -0.91 1.99 1.37
CA CYS A 42 -0.73 1.85 2.82
C CYS A 42 -0.46 3.20 3.47
N TRP A 43 0.46 3.99 2.92
CA TRP A 43 0.82 5.30 3.46
C TRP A 43 -0.36 6.28 3.44
N GLU A 44 -1.07 6.37 2.32
CA GLU A 44 -2.26 7.20 2.19
C GLU A 44 -3.40 6.76 3.14
N SER A 45 -3.43 5.47 3.49
CA SER A 45 -4.36 4.91 4.49
C SER A 45 -3.91 5.10 5.94
N SER A 46 -2.77 5.76 6.19
CA SER A 46 -2.13 5.84 7.52
C SER A 46 -1.84 4.46 8.13
N LEU A 47 -1.51 3.49 7.28
CA LEU A 47 -1.13 2.13 7.65
C LEU A 47 0.35 1.92 7.36
N PRO A 48 1.10 1.21 8.23
CA PRO A 48 2.47 0.84 7.90
C PRO A 48 2.45 -0.14 6.72
N ALA A 49 3.35 0.03 5.76
CA ALA A 49 3.49 -0.83 4.57
C ALA A 49 4.09 -2.22 4.89
N SER A 50 3.67 -2.82 6.01
CA SER A 50 4.07 -4.16 6.42
C SER A 50 3.48 -5.24 5.51
N THR A 51 4.12 -6.41 5.43
CA THR A 51 3.61 -7.57 4.68
C THR A 51 2.14 -7.88 4.99
N LYS A 52 1.72 -7.73 6.24
CA LYS A 52 0.34 -7.97 6.68
C LYS A 52 -0.66 -6.97 6.10
N ASN A 53 -0.28 -5.70 5.99
CA ASN A 53 -1.15 -4.66 5.44
C ASN A 53 -1.12 -4.67 3.91
N ARG A 54 0.02 -4.95 3.30
CA ARG A 54 0.12 -5.19 1.85
C ARG A 54 -0.75 -6.37 1.41
N GLN A 55 -0.86 -7.43 2.23
CA GLN A 55 -1.79 -8.54 2.03
C GLN A 55 -3.29 -8.16 2.07
N LEU A 56 -3.66 -6.93 2.44
CA LEU A 56 -5.04 -6.45 2.22
C LEU A 56 -5.39 -6.39 0.72
N PHE A 57 -4.37 -6.26 -0.11
CA PHE A 57 -4.43 -6.30 -1.55
C PHE A 57 -3.83 -7.66 -1.96
N GLN A 58 -4.68 -8.66 -2.13
CA GLN A 58 -4.26 -9.92 -2.76
C GLN A 58 -4.80 -9.97 -4.18
N PHE A 59 -4.01 -10.59 -5.06
CA PHE A 59 -4.18 -10.59 -6.50
C PHE A 59 -5.64 -10.64 -6.92
N VAL A 60 -6.01 -9.60 -7.64
CA VAL A 60 -7.34 -9.40 -8.22
C VAL A 60 -7.80 -10.67 -8.91
N SER A 61 -8.92 -11.21 -8.45
CA SER A 61 -9.59 -12.29 -9.14
C SER A 61 -10.14 -11.74 -10.45
N PRO A 62 -9.87 -12.36 -11.62
CA PRO A 62 -10.42 -11.93 -12.91
C PRO A 62 -11.95 -11.95 -12.97
N LYS A 63 -12.60 -12.53 -11.96
CA LYS A 63 -14.05 -12.69 -11.85
C LYS A 63 -14.72 -11.54 -11.08
N GLU A 64 -13.95 -10.72 -10.36
CA GLU A 64 -14.49 -9.59 -9.60
C GLU A 64 -14.48 -8.33 -10.48
N PRO A 65 -15.59 -7.59 -10.62
CA PRO A 65 -15.59 -6.31 -11.32
C PRO A 65 -14.72 -5.27 -10.60
N LYS A 66 -13.99 -4.45 -11.36
CA LYS A 66 -13.11 -3.39 -10.84
C LYS A 66 -13.78 -2.49 -9.79
N GLU A 67 -14.99 -2.00 -10.07
CA GLU A 67 -15.74 -1.15 -9.14
C GLU A 67 -16.06 -1.85 -7.81
N THR A 68 -16.33 -3.16 -7.87
CA THR A 68 -16.60 -3.97 -6.67
C THR A 68 -15.34 -4.14 -5.85
N TYR A 69 -14.21 -4.43 -6.52
CA TYR A 69 -12.90 -4.51 -5.89
C TYR A 69 -12.53 -3.21 -5.18
N ILE A 70 -12.61 -2.06 -5.87
CA ILE A 70 -12.25 -0.75 -5.32
C ILE A 70 -13.08 -0.46 -4.05
N LYS A 71 -14.40 -0.68 -4.12
CA LYS A 71 -15.29 -0.49 -2.97
C LYS A 71 -14.93 -1.40 -1.79
N ASN A 72 -14.64 -2.67 -2.05
CA ASN A 72 -14.27 -3.64 -1.02
C ASN A 72 -12.90 -3.30 -0.39
N ALA A 73 -11.94 -2.86 -1.20
CA ALA A 73 -10.62 -2.43 -0.77
C ALA A 73 -10.71 -1.20 0.14
N LEU A 74 -11.48 -0.17 -0.24
CA LEU A 74 -11.70 1.02 0.59
C LEU A 74 -12.30 0.67 1.96
N GLN A 75 -13.32 -0.20 2.00
CA GLN A 75 -13.91 -0.64 3.27
C GLN A 75 -12.92 -1.42 4.14
N SER A 76 -12.09 -2.26 3.51
CA SER A 76 -11.07 -3.05 4.22
C SER A 76 -9.95 -2.18 4.77
N LEU A 77 -9.53 -1.16 4.00
CA LEU A 77 -8.58 -0.14 4.41
C LEU A 77 -9.10 0.65 5.60
N GLU A 78 -10.35 1.14 5.53
CA GLU A 78 -10.95 1.91 6.62
C GLU A 78 -11.06 1.10 7.93
N ARG A 79 -11.51 -0.15 7.83
CA ARG A 79 -11.57 -1.07 8.98
C ARG A 79 -10.19 -1.32 9.57
N THR A 80 -9.20 -1.55 8.72
CA THR A 80 -7.83 -1.84 9.17
C THR A 80 -7.17 -0.62 9.78
N ARG A 81 -7.33 0.56 9.18
CA ARG A 81 -6.92 1.85 9.73
C ARG A 81 -7.51 2.06 11.12
N THR A 82 -8.82 1.87 11.26
CA THR A 82 -9.52 2.01 12.53
C THR A 82 -8.96 1.05 13.59
N LYS A 83 -8.79 -0.23 13.24
CA LYS A 83 -8.21 -1.23 14.14
C LYS A 83 -6.78 -0.86 14.57
N TYR A 84 -5.96 -0.42 13.62
CA TYR A 84 -4.58 -0.02 13.87
C TYR A 84 -4.51 1.21 14.79
N PHE A 85 -5.38 2.20 14.57
CA PHE A 85 -5.44 3.42 15.40
C PHE A 85 -5.75 3.11 16.87
N TYR A 86 -6.70 2.22 17.15
CA TYR A 86 -7.09 1.90 18.52
C TYR A 86 -6.19 0.87 19.21
N LYS A 87 -5.60 -0.07 18.46
CA LYS A 87 -4.77 -1.14 19.02
C LYS A 87 -3.62 -1.48 18.06
N PRO A 88 -2.60 -0.61 17.98
CA PRO A 88 -1.44 -0.88 17.14
C PRO A 88 -0.65 -2.06 17.72
N GLU A 89 -0.29 -3.03 16.88
CA GLU A 89 0.56 -4.16 17.29
C GLU A 89 2.01 -3.71 17.53
N LYS A 90 2.47 -2.73 16.75
CA LYS A 90 3.73 -2.01 16.92
C LYS A 90 3.53 -0.54 16.54
N PRO A 91 4.29 0.40 17.13
CA PRO A 91 4.32 1.78 16.68
C PRO A 91 4.74 1.90 15.21
N PHE A 92 4.20 2.90 14.51
CA PHE A 92 4.49 3.12 13.08
C PHE A 92 6.00 3.28 12.80
N VAL A 93 6.72 3.98 13.68
CA VAL A 93 8.17 4.20 13.59
C VAL A 93 8.98 2.91 13.53
N GLN A 94 8.53 1.84 14.21
CA GLN A 94 9.24 0.56 14.16
C GLN A 94 9.16 -0.12 12.79
N TYR A 95 8.14 0.19 11.99
CA TYR A 95 8.06 -0.31 10.61
C TYR A 95 9.01 0.43 9.68
N LEU A 96 9.31 1.70 9.97
CA LEU A 96 10.26 2.51 9.19
C LEU A 96 11.71 2.06 9.44
N GLU A 97 12.05 1.75 10.69
CA GLU A 97 13.40 1.33 11.10
C GLU A 97 13.78 -0.09 10.60
N THR A 98 12.79 -0.91 10.19
CA THR A 98 13.06 -2.31 9.79
C THR A 98 13.52 -2.43 8.32
N GLU A 99 13.37 -1.37 7.50
CA GLU A 99 13.71 -1.39 6.06
C GLU A 99 15.09 -0.76 5.73
N GLU A 100 15.87 -0.33 6.72
CA GLU A 100 17.22 0.25 6.53
C GLU A 100 18.31 -0.81 6.21
N LYS A 101 18.15 -1.54 5.11
CA LYS A 101 19.31 -2.16 4.44
C LYS A 101 19.42 -1.93 2.94
N VAL A 102 18.50 -1.21 2.30
CA VAL A 102 18.68 -0.80 0.89
C VAL A 102 18.05 0.58 0.63
N ASP A 103 18.92 1.56 0.42
CA ASP A 103 18.77 2.84 -0.28
C ASP A 103 17.43 3.61 -0.31
N LEU A 104 17.46 4.74 0.43
CA LEU A 104 16.86 6.07 0.15
C LEU A 104 15.53 6.13 -0.60
N LYS A 105 14.42 6.35 0.13
CA LYS A 105 13.21 7.02 -0.41
C LYS A 105 12.56 7.95 0.62
N HIS A 106 11.88 8.96 0.10
CA HIS A 106 11.16 10.01 0.83
C HIS A 106 10.18 9.40 1.85
N ILE A 107 10.47 9.57 3.14
CA ILE A 107 9.61 9.07 4.21
C ILE A 107 8.62 10.17 4.60
N ARG A 108 7.32 9.94 4.32
CA ARG A 108 6.23 10.74 4.89
C ARG A 108 5.71 10.02 6.14
N VAL A 109 5.96 10.61 7.31
CA VAL A 109 5.47 10.05 8.58
C VAL A 109 4.15 10.74 8.95
N PRO A 110 3.01 10.02 9.02
CA PRO A 110 1.76 10.59 9.50
C PRO A 110 1.79 10.71 11.04
N LEU A 111 1.52 11.91 11.56
CA LEU A 111 1.26 12.14 12.98
C LEU A 111 -0.25 12.08 13.29
N ILE A 112 -0.55 11.72 14.54
CA ILE A 112 -1.88 11.47 15.13
C ILE A 112 -2.86 12.65 14.96
N ASN A 113 -2.38 13.83 14.55
CA ASN A 113 -3.16 15.06 14.41
C ASN A 113 -3.29 15.56 12.94
N GLY A 114 -2.98 14.73 11.93
CA GLY A 114 -3.22 15.06 10.52
C GLY A 114 -2.23 16.06 9.91
N THR A 115 -1.04 16.21 10.49
CA THR A 115 0.05 17.06 9.96
C THR A 115 1.22 16.18 9.51
N PHE A 116 1.74 16.42 8.30
CA PHE A 116 2.90 15.75 7.74
C PHE A 116 4.14 16.63 7.89
N TYR A 117 5.29 16.06 8.27
CA TYR A 117 6.58 16.70 8.08
C TYR A 117 7.30 16.03 6.90
N GLU A 118 7.75 16.82 5.94
CA GLU A 118 8.80 16.41 5.00
C GLU A 118 10.15 16.72 5.65
N PHE A 119 10.91 15.68 6.00
CA PHE A 119 12.28 15.84 6.46
C PHE A 119 13.24 15.60 5.30
N LEU A 120 14.03 16.62 4.95
CA LEU A 120 15.22 16.48 4.11
C LEU A 120 16.44 16.50 5.02
N TYR A 121 17.12 15.36 5.17
CA TYR A 121 18.45 15.32 5.75
C TYR A 121 19.50 15.25 4.63
N PRO A 122 20.56 16.08 4.69
CA PRO A 122 21.69 15.96 3.79
C PRO A 122 22.62 14.83 4.25
N VAL A 123 23.28 14.23 3.24
CA VAL A 123 24.11 13.02 3.26
C VAL A 123 25.24 13.05 4.29
#